data_AF-A0A132NID8-F1
#
_entry.id   AF-A0A132NID8-F1
#
_cell.length_a   1.000
_cell.length_b   1.000
_cell.length_c   1.000
_cell.angle_alpha   90.00
_cell.angle_beta   90.00
_cell.angle_gamma   90.00
#
_symmetry.space_group_name_H-M   'P 1'
#
loop_
_entity.id
_entity.type
_entity.pdbx_description
1 polymer ?
#
loop_
_entity_poly.entity_id
_entity_poly.type
_entity_poly.pdbx_seq_one_letter_code
_entity_poly.pdbx_strand_id
1 'polypeptide(L)'
;SLLGELDRVEEVAPGVYGPYEKLLPDGRRLACVSAVVRDEDGKPSAVLCVNLDRTPLDQAAQVLAAFAAPVTPQPQVLFERDWTERVNQVIGAFVRERQRPVEQLTRADRLTLLAELDRLGVFSQRRAVPLVARALRVSRSTVYALLAEVRRR
;
A
#
# COMPACT_ATOMS: atom_id res chain seq x y z
N SER A 1 23.14 -38.08 -8.85
CA SER A 1 22.86 -37.38 -10.12
C SER A 1 22.10 -36.11 -9.79
N LEU A 2 22.37 -34.99 -10.47
CA LEU A 2 21.64 -33.71 -10.28
C LEU A 2 20.12 -33.90 -10.38
N LEU A 3 19.67 -34.84 -11.22
CA LEU A 3 18.26 -35.20 -11.37
C LEU A 3 17.64 -35.78 -10.07
N GLY A 4 18.41 -36.53 -9.28
CA GLY A 4 17.92 -37.10 -8.01
C GLY A 4 17.95 -36.14 -6.82
N GLU A 5 18.58 -34.98 -6.96
CA GLU A 5 18.53 -33.92 -5.94
C GLU A 5 17.28 -33.03 -6.10
N LEU A 6 16.74 -32.93 -7.32
CA LEU A 6 15.50 -32.20 -7.62
C LEU A 6 14.25 -32.87 -7.05
N ASP A 7 14.26 -34.20 -6.88
CA ASP A 7 13.16 -34.96 -6.25
C ASP A 7 12.87 -34.53 -4.79
N ARG A 8 13.79 -33.77 -4.16
CA ARG A 8 13.64 -33.25 -2.79
C ARG A 8 13.07 -31.84 -2.73
N VAL A 9 12.87 -31.19 -3.87
CA VAL A 9 12.33 -29.83 -3.97
C VAL A 9 10.87 -29.92 -4.42
N GLU A 10 10.00 -29.10 -3.83
CA GLU A 10 8.60 -29.05 -4.24
C GLU A 10 8.49 -28.57 -5.69
N GLU A 11 7.69 -29.30 -6.46
CA GLU A 11 7.46 -29.06 -7.88
C GLU A 11 6.37 -28.00 -8.05
N VAL A 12 6.66 -26.91 -8.76
CA VAL A 12 5.70 -25.81 -9.00
C VAL A 12 4.93 -25.96 -10.30
N ALA A 13 5.45 -26.77 -11.22
CA ALA A 13 4.79 -27.22 -12.44
C ALA A 13 5.48 -28.52 -12.92
N PRO A 14 4.85 -29.35 -13.76
CA PRO A 14 5.45 -30.61 -14.20
C PRO A 14 6.87 -30.45 -14.78
N GLY A 15 7.84 -31.13 -14.18
CA GLY A 15 9.27 -31.05 -14.44
C GLY A 15 9.97 -29.78 -13.95
N VAL A 16 9.32 -28.89 -13.20
CA VAL A 16 9.84 -27.56 -12.84
C VAL A 16 9.87 -27.35 -11.33
N TYR A 17 11.03 -26.96 -10.82
CA TYR A 17 11.34 -26.82 -9.40
C TYR A 17 11.84 -25.41 -9.09
N GLY A 18 11.42 -24.87 -7.94
CA GLY A 18 11.77 -23.52 -7.47
C GLY A 18 10.64 -22.48 -7.60
N PRO A 19 10.91 -21.18 -7.42
CA PRO A 19 12.22 -20.60 -7.18
C PRO A 19 12.76 -20.99 -5.80
N TYR A 20 14.00 -21.47 -5.76
CA TYR A 20 14.73 -21.75 -4.52
C TYR A 20 15.97 -20.86 -4.43
N GLU A 21 16.49 -20.69 -3.22
CA GLU A 21 17.69 -19.89 -3.00
C GLU A 21 18.97 -20.69 -3.24
N LYS A 22 19.97 -20.06 -3.85
CA LYS A 22 21.34 -20.55 -3.89
C LYS A 22 22.32 -19.44 -3.48
N LEU A 23 23.19 -19.74 -2.53
CA LEU A 23 24.29 -18.86 -2.14
C LEU A 23 25.55 -19.21 -2.94
N LEU A 24 26.21 -18.20 -3.50
CA LEU A 24 27.51 -18.33 -4.14
C LEU A 24 28.65 -18.06 -3.14
N PRO A 25 29.87 -18.60 -3.36
CA PRO A 25 31.02 -18.37 -2.47
C PRO A 25 31.43 -16.89 -2.34
N ASP A 26 31.09 -16.06 -3.33
CA ASP A 26 31.30 -14.60 -3.32
C ASP A 26 30.24 -13.84 -2.50
N GLY A 27 29.30 -14.57 -1.87
CA GLY A 27 28.25 -14.02 -1.02
C GLY A 27 26.96 -13.66 -1.75
N ARG A 28 26.90 -13.78 -3.08
CA ARG A 28 25.70 -13.45 -3.85
C ARG A 28 24.59 -14.49 -3.64
N ARG A 29 23.35 -13.98 -3.49
CA ARG A 29 22.14 -14.79 -3.37
C ARG A 29 21.43 -14.84 -4.72
N LEU A 30 21.17 -16.05 -5.19
CA LEU A 30 20.44 -16.30 -6.43
C LEU A 30 19.03 -16.83 -6.12
N ALA A 31 18.06 -16.44 -6.94
CA ALA A 31 16.82 -17.19 -7.10
C ALA A 31 16.97 -18.12 -8.30
N CYS A 32 16.83 -19.42 -8.08
CA CYS A 32 17.08 -20.46 -9.06
C CYS A 32 15.79 -21.21 -9.38
N VAL A 33 15.53 -21.44 -10.67
CA VAL A 33 14.49 -22.35 -11.16
C VAL A 33 15.18 -23.42 -12.00
N SER A 34 14.80 -24.68 -11.80
CA SER A 34 15.33 -25.82 -12.55
C SER A 34 14.19 -26.54 -13.26
N ALA A 35 14.36 -26.82 -14.54
CA ALA A 35 13.39 -27.54 -15.36
C ALA A 35 14.04 -28.76 -16.01
N VAL A 36 13.40 -29.92 -15.86
CA VAL A 36 13.82 -31.16 -16.52
C VAL A 36 13.41 -31.09 -17.98
N VAL A 37 14.40 -31.16 -18.86
CA VAL A 37 14.19 -31.25 -20.30
C VAL A 37 14.12 -32.73 -20.66
N ARG A 38 13.09 -33.11 -21.42
CA ARG A 38 12.86 -34.48 -21.88
C ARG A 38 13.11 -34.60 -23.38
N ASP A 39 13.62 -35.75 -23.80
CA ASP A 39 13.78 -36.08 -25.22
C ASP A 39 12.43 -36.46 -25.88
N GLU A 40 12.48 -36.84 -27.17
CA GLU A 40 11.30 -37.25 -27.95
C GLU A 40 10.59 -38.50 -27.38
N ASP A 41 11.32 -39.34 -26.63
CA ASP A 41 10.78 -40.52 -25.94
C ASP A 41 10.21 -40.18 -24.55
N GLY A 42 10.25 -38.90 -24.14
CA GLY A 42 9.79 -38.44 -22.83
C GLY A 42 10.76 -38.72 -21.67
N LYS A 43 11.99 -39.16 -21.96
CA LYS A 43 13.01 -39.45 -20.93
C LYS A 43 13.77 -38.18 -20.57
N PRO A 44 14.09 -37.97 -19.27
CA PRO A 44 14.95 -36.85 -18.86
C PRO A 44 16.29 -36.89 -19.56
N SER A 45 16.61 -35.84 -20.33
CA SER A 45 17.84 -35.73 -21.11
C SER A 45 18.76 -34.62 -20.60
N ALA A 46 18.20 -33.54 -20.05
CA ALA A 46 18.95 -32.43 -19.47
C ALA A 46 18.19 -31.72 -18.35
N VAL A 47 18.86 -30.78 -17.70
CA VAL A 47 18.25 -29.82 -16.77
C VAL A 47 18.58 -28.41 -17.24
N LEU A 48 17.55 -27.61 -17.50
CA LEU A 48 17.68 -26.18 -17.73
C LEU A 48 17.58 -25.45 -16.39
N CYS A 49 18.59 -24.65 -16.06
CA CYS A 49 18.57 -23.82 -14.86
C CYS A 49 18.52 -22.34 -15.24
N VAL A 50 17.55 -21.61 -14.70
CA VAL A 50 17.45 -20.15 -14.79
C VAL A 50 17.79 -19.57 -13.43
N ASN A 51 18.86 -18.77 -13.36
CA ASN A 51 19.35 -18.20 -12.10
C ASN A 51 19.35 -16.67 -12.20
N LEU A 52 18.68 -16.02 -11.25
CA LEU A 52 18.64 -14.56 -11.15
C LEU A 52 19.46 -14.11 -9.94
N ASP A 53 20.45 -13.25 -10.19
CA ASP A 53 21.18 -12.55 -9.13
C ASP A 53 20.25 -11.53 -8.45
N ARG A 54 19.99 -11.75 -7.15
CA ARG A 54 19.09 -10.90 -6.36
C ARG A 54 19.75 -9.65 -5.83
N THR A 55 21.08 -9.56 -5.89
CA THR A 55 21.84 -8.48 -5.26
C THR A 55 21.34 -7.08 -5.63
N PRO A 56 21.07 -6.75 -6.92
CA PRO A 56 20.59 -5.43 -7.29
C PRO A 56 19.16 -5.14 -6.79
N LEU A 57 18.30 -6.16 -6.74
CA LEU A 57 16.92 -6.03 -6.27
C LEU A 57 16.87 -5.80 -4.76
N ASP A 58 17.67 -6.56 -4.02
CA ASP A 58 17.76 -6.42 -2.57
C ASP A 58 18.36 -5.04 -2.20
N GLN A 59 19.35 -4.54 -2.95
CA GLN A 59 19.87 -3.18 -2.80
C GLN A 59 18.82 -2.10 -3.08
N ALA A 60 18.06 -2.23 -4.17
CA ALA A 60 16.99 -1.30 -4.50
C ALA A 60 15.90 -1.28 -3.41
N ALA A 61 15.51 -2.45 -2.91
CA ALA A 61 14.55 -2.56 -1.82
C ALA A 61 15.05 -1.87 -0.53
N GLN A 62 16.34 -2.02 -0.21
CA GLN A 62 16.94 -1.32 0.94
C GLN A 62 16.92 0.20 0.78
N VAL A 63 17.24 0.72 -0.40
CA VAL A 63 17.18 2.16 -0.69
C VAL A 63 15.75 2.68 -0.53
N LEU A 64 14.78 1.98 -1.11
CA LEU A 64 13.37 2.35 -1.01
C LEU A 64 12.87 2.31 0.44
N ALA A 65 13.25 1.29 1.21
CA ALA A 65 12.89 1.17 2.61
C ALA A 65 13.52 2.28 3.46
N ALA A 66 14.77 2.65 3.20
CA ALA A 66 15.43 3.77 3.87
C ALA A 66 14.76 5.12 3.54
N PHE A 67 14.35 5.31 2.28
CA PHE A 67 13.59 6.49 1.88
C PHE A 67 12.19 6.54 2.51
N ALA A 68 11.55 5.39 2.66
CA ALA A 68 10.24 5.24 3.29
C ALA A 68 10.32 5.12 4.82
N ALA A 69 11.49 5.37 5.43
CA ALA A 69 11.67 5.26 6.87
C ALA A 69 10.63 6.12 7.62
N PRO A 70 10.11 5.64 8.77
CA PRO A 70 9.10 6.37 9.53
C PRO A 70 9.57 7.79 9.82
N VAL A 71 8.80 8.78 9.36
CA VAL A 71 9.01 10.16 9.77
C VAL A 71 8.67 10.28 11.25
N THR A 72 9.42 11.11 11.98
CA THR A 72 9.07 11.47 13.35
C THR A 72 7.62 11.96 13.41
N PRO A 73 6.85 11.62 14.47
CA PRO A 73 5.52 12.15 14.66
C PRO A 73 5.53 13.67 14.51
N GLN A 74 4.52 14.21 13.82
CA GLN A 74 4.42 15.64 13.64
C GLN A 74 4.44 16.34 15.01
N PRO A 75 5.33 17.33 15.22
CA PRO A 75 5.42 18.04 16.49
C PRO A 75 4.13 18.82 16.72
N GLN A 76 3.23 18.30 17.55
CA GLN A 76 1.87 18.84 17.75
C GLN A 76 1.89 20.34 18.07
N VAL A 77 2.85 20.78 18.89
CA VAL A 77 3.02 22.18 19.30
C VAL A 77 3.17 23.16 18.12
N LEU A 78 3.79 22.74 17.01
CA LEU A 78 3.93 23.60 15.82
C LEU A 78 2.64 23.71 14.99
N PHE A 79 1.66 22.82 15.22
CA PHE A 79 0.46 22.69 14.41
C PHE A 79 -0.84 22.79 15.22
N GLU A 80 -0.78 23.04 16.52
CA GLU A 80 -1.94 23.24 17.41
C GLU A 80 -2.92 24.31 16.90
N ARG A 81 -2.41 25.30 16.16
CA ARG A 81 -3.20 26.38 15.56
C ARG A 81 -3.49 26.19 14.07
N ASP A 82 -2.97 25.13 13.46
CA ASP A 82 -3.22 24.81 12.05
C ASP A 82 -4.47 23.94 11.90
N TRP A 83 -5.62 24.62 11.96
CA TRP A 83 -6.92 23.98 11.76
C TRP A 83 -7.07 23.39 10.34
N THR A 84 -6.30 23.87 9.35
CA THR A 84 -6.31 23.31 7.99
C THR A 84 -5.70 21.91 8.00
N GLU A 85 -4.58 21.75 8.70
CA GLU A 85 -3.96 20.45 8.90
C GLU A 85 -4.86 19.51 9.71
N ARG A 86 -5.54 20.03 10.74
CA ARG A 86 -6.51 19.23 11.51
C ARG A 86 -7.64 18.67 10.63
N VAL A 87 -8.17 19.47 9.69
CA VAL A 87 -9.18 19.02 8.72
C VAL A 87 -8.61 17.92 7.81
N ASN A 88 -7.40 18.11 7.28
CA ASN A 88 -6.75 17.11 6.43
C ASN A 88 -6.52 15.78 7.17
N GLN A 89 -6.12 15.84 8.44
CA GLN A 89 -5.91 14.66 9.28
C GLN A 89 -7.21 13.87 9.49
N VAL A 90 -8.31 14.55 9.84
CA VAL A 90 -9.61 13.91 10.07
C VAL A 90 -10.15 13.29 8.78
N ILE A 91 -10.15 14.04 7.68
CA ILE A 91 -10.61 13.53 6.38
C ILE A 91 -9.72 12.37 5.91
N GLY A 92 -8.40 12.51 6.03
CA GLY A 92 -7.44 11.47 5.64
C GLY A 92 -7.56 10.19 6.46
N ALA A 93 -7.78 10.31 7.77
CA ALA A 93 -8.04 9.16 8.64
C ALA A 93 -9.32 8.44 8.24
N PHE A 94 -10.40 9.19 8.02
CA PHE A 94 -11.70 8.64 7.61
C PHE A 94 -11.62 7.90 6.26
N VAL A 95 -10.92 8.45 5.27
CA VAL A 95 -10.70 7.82 3.96
C VAL A 95 -9.91 6.52 4.08
N ARG A 96 -8.86 6.49 4.92
CA ARG A 96 -8.06 5.28 5.17
C ARG A 96 -8.89 4.19 5.86
N GLU A 97 -9.64 4.56 6.89
CA GLU A 97 -10.49 3.63 7.65
C GLU A 97 -11.56 2.99 6.77
N ARG A 98 -12.16 3.76 5.85
CA ARG A 98 -13.21 3.28 4.95
C ARG A 98 -12.68 2.63 3.68
N GLN A 99 -11.38 2.71 3.40
CA GLN A 99 -10.75 2.29 2.14
C GLN A 99 -11.48 2.82 0.89
N ARG A 100 -12.06 4.03 0.99
CA ARG A 100 -12.84 4.65 -0.08
C ARG A 100 -12.35 6.08 -0.32
N PRO A 101 -11.92 6.40 -1.54
CA PRO A 101 -11.46 7.75 -1.84
C PRO A 101 -12.64 8.72 -1.79
N VAL A 102 -12.34 10.01 -1.59
CA VAL A 102 -13.32 11.08 -1.35
C VAL A 102 -14.44 11.12 -2.41
N GLU A 103 -14.10 10.86 -3.66
CA GLU A 103 -14.99 10.86 -4.82
C GLU A 103 -16.05 9.76 -4.73
N GLN A 104 -15.74 8.67 -4.04
CA GLN A 104 -16.59 7.50 -3.87
C GLN A 104 -17.33 7.47 -2.53
N LEU A 105 -17.15 8.50 -1.68
CA LEU A 105 -17.88 8.61 -0.41
C LEU A 105 -19.38 8.75 -0.67
N THR A 106 -20.16 7.88 -0.03
CA THR A 106 -21.62 7.94 -0.10
C THR A 106 -22.13 9.17 0.64
N ARG A 107 -23.41 9.48 0.46
CA ARG A 107 -24.08 10.51 1.25
C ARG A 107 -24.00 10.21 2.75
N ALA A 108 -24.14 8.94 3.16
CA ALA A 108 -24.05 8.53 4.56
C ALA A 108 -22.62 8.77 5.10
N ASP A 109 -21.59 8.39 4.34
CA ASP A 109 -20.20 8.65 4.71
C ASP A 109 -19.93 10.14 4.92
N ARG A 110 -20.42 10.98 4.01
CA ARG A 110 -20.26 12.44 4.09
C ARG A 110 -20.95 13.02 5.32
N LEU A 111 -22.13 12.52 5.68
CA LEU A 111 -22.81 12.93 6.91
C LEU A 111 -22.01 12.55 8.15
N THR A 112 -21.51 11.32 8.23
CA THR A 112 -20.67 10.86 9.35
C THR A 112 -19.41 11.72 9.48
N LEU A 113 -18.73 11.98 8.36
CA LEU A 113 -17.51 12.79 8.34
C LEU A 113 -17.79 14.25 8.75
N LEU A 114 -18.88 14.85 8.26
CA LEU A 114 -19.24 16.22 8.62
C LEU A 114 -19.69 16.34 10.09
N ALA A 115 -20.35 15.31 10.64
CA ALA A 115 -20.67 15.24 12.06
C ALA A 115 -19.41 15.22 12.93
N GLU A 116 -18.41 14.42 12.54
CA GLU A 116 -17.14 14.37 13.27
C GLU A 116 -16.39 15.71 13.19
N LEU A 117 -16.35 16.34 12.01
CA LEU A 117 -15.74 17.67 11.84
C LEU A 117 -16.47 18.75 12.67
N ASP A 118 -17.80 18.71 12.76
CA ASP A 118 -18.59 19.65 13.57
C ASP A 118 -18.35 19.43 15.08
N ARG A 119 -18.31 18.17 15.53
CA ARG A 119 -17.98 17.78 16.91
C ARG A 119 -16.59 18.27 17.33
N LEU A 120 -15.63 18.24 16.40
CA LEU A 120 -14.28 18.76 16.61
C LEU A 120 -14.18 20.30 16.51
N GLY A 121 -15.31 20.99 16.31
CA GLY A 121 -15.37 22.46 16.26
C GLY A 121 -14.78 23.07 15.00
N VAL A 122 -14.54 22.29 13.93
CA VAL A 122 -13.91 22.77 12.69
C VAL A 122 -14.70 23.93 12.08
N PHE A 123 -16.03 23.85 12.09
CA PHE A 123 -16.89 24.86 11.46
C PHE A 123 -17.02 26.17 12.25
N SER A 124 -16.41 26.27 13.43
CA SER A 124 -16.27 27.55 14.14
C SER A 124 -15.14 28.42 13.58
N GLN A 125 -14.23 27.81 12.79
CA GLN A 125 -13.09 28.51 12.21
C GLN A 125 -13.44 29.27 10.93
N ARG A 126 -12.80 30.43 10.75
CA ARG A 126 -12.99 31.26 9.56
C ARG A 126 -12.53 30.51 8.31
N ARG A 127 -13.37 30.47 7.27
CA ARG A 127 -13.13 29.77 5.99
C ARG A 127 -13.08 28.23 6.08
N ALA A 128 -13.60 27.63 7.16
CA ALA A 128 -13.69 26.17 7.28
C ALA A 128 -14.52 25.51 6.15
N VAL A 129 -15.69 26.06 5.84
CA VAL A 129 -16.58 25.50 4.81
C VAL A 129 -15.93 25.47 3.42
N PRO A 130 -15.30 26.55 2.91
CA PRO A 130 -14.52 26.48 1.68
C PRO A 130 -13.43 25.41 1.67
N LEU A 131 -12.70 25.23 2.78
CA LEU A 131 -11.65 24.21 2.88
C LEU A 131 -12.24 22.80 2.79
N VAL A 132 -13.26 22.52 3.59
CA VAL A 132 -13.93 21.21 3.63
C VAL A 132 -14.57 20.90 2.28
N ALA A 133 -15.22 21.88 1.64
CA ALA A 133 -15.80 21.71 0.30
C ALA A 133 -14.74 21.29 -0.73
N ARG A 134 -13.58 21.96 -0.73
CA ARG A 134 -12.45 21.61 -1.61
C ARG A 134 -11.91 20.21 -1.31
N ALA A 135 -11.68 19.90 -0.03
CA ALA A 135 -11.17 18.60 0.40
C ALA A 135 -12.13 17.46 0.05
N LEU A 136 -13.44 17.69 0.14
CA LEU A 136 -14.48 16.72 -0.20
C LEU A 136 -14.88 16.71 -1.68
N ARG A 137 -14.27 17.57 -2.52
CA ARG A 137 -14.61 17.77 -3.93
C ARG A 137 -16.12 17.99 -4.16
N VAL A 138 -16.74 18.80 -3.31
CA VAL A 138 -18.16 19.20 -3.43
C VAL A 138 -18.31 20.70 -3.42
N SER A 139 -19.50 21.20 -3.76
CA SER A 139 -19.79 22.62 -3.65
C SER A 139 -19.94 23.05 -2.19
N ARG A 140 -19.74 24.36 -1.92
CA ARG A 140 -20.03 24.95 -0.61
C ARG A 140 -21.50 24.75 -0.20
N SER A 141 -22.42 24.83 -1.16
CA SER A 141 -23.85 24.63 -0.90
C SER A 141 -24.14 23.20 -0.45
N THR A 142 -23.48 22.20 -1.03
CA THR A 142 -23.58 20.81 -0.55
C THR A 142 -23.09 20.66 0.89
N VAL A 143 -21.95 21.27 1.24
CA VAL A 143 -21.46 21.23 2.64
C VAL A 143 -22.46 21.85 3.60
N TYR A 144 -23.00 23.04 3.27
CA TYR A 144 -24.02 23.68 4.11
C TYR A 144 -25.28 22.82 4.26
N ALA A 145 -25.78 22.22 3.18
CA ALA A 145 -26.98 21.38 3.21
C ALA A 145 -26.79 20.14 4.10
N LEU A 146 -25.64 19.48 3.97
CA LEU A 146 -25.31 18.30 4.78
C LEU A 146 -25.04 18.67 6.24
N LEU A 147 -24.35 19.78 6.51
CA LEU A 147 -24.08 20.26 7.86
C LEU A 147 -25.38 20.67 8.59
N ALA A 148 -26.31 21.31 7.89
CA ALA A 148 -27.63 21.61 8.42
C ALA A 148 -28.45 20.35 8.73
N GLU A 149 -28.25 19.26 7.99
CA GLU A 149 -28.85 17.96 8.33
C GLU A 149 -28.19 17.34 9.56
N VAL A 150 -26.87 17.36 9.65
CA VAL A 150 -26.10 16.87 10.82
C VAL A 150 -26.59 17.54 12.11
N ARG A 151 -26.74 18.88 12.11
CA ARG A 151 -27.15 19.66 13.30
C ARG A 151 -28.63 19.54 13.67
N ARG A 152 -29.44 18.91 12.81
CA ARG A 152 -30.86 18.65 13.08
C ARG A 152 -31.09 17.28 13.71
N ARG A 153 -30.08 16.41 13.71
CA ARG A 153 -30.08 15.12 14.39
C ARG A 153 -29.60 15.30 15.82
#